data_AF-A0A0I9XXR0-F1
#
_entry.id   AF-A0A0I9XXR0-F1
#
_cell.length_a   1.000
_cell.length_b   1.000
_cell.length_c   1.000
_cell.angle_alpha   90.00
_cell.angle_beta   90.00
_cell.angle_gamma   90.00
#
_symmetry.space_group_name_H-M   'P 1'
#
loop_
_entity.id
_entity.type
_entity.pdbx_description
1 polymer ?
#
loop_
_entity_poly.entity_id
_entity_poly.type
_entity_poly.pdbx_seq_one_letter_code
_entity_poly.pdbx_strand_id
1 'polypeptide(L)'
;MHRALGANLPLGEPIRLSRFHFQARHAERYRDGRILLAGDAAHLFPAGGEALNAGLLDAVNLAWKLAAAIRCHDITVLTLQVALSGWFGAPMET
;
A
#
# COMPACT_ATOMS: atom_id res chain seq x y z
N MET A 1 -17.47 21.24 -14.59
CA MET A 1 -17.06 20.45 -15.77
C MET A 1 -16.67 21.31 -16.97
N HIS A 2 -17.37 22.41 -17.30
CA HIS A 2 -17.02 23.27 -18.44
C HIS A 2 -15.55 23.70 -18.52
N ARG A 3 -14.91 24.04 -17.39
CA ARG A 3 -13.46 24.37 -17.38
C ARG A 3 -12.54 23.21 -17.76
N ALA A 4 -12.94 21.97 -17.49
CA ALA A 4 -12.13 20.79 -17.78
C ALA A 4 -12.49 20.15 -19.14
N LEU A 5 -13.77 20.18 -19.53
CA LEU A 5 -14.29 19.50 -20.72
C LEU A 5 -14.64 20.46 -21.86
N GLY A 6 -14.58 21.78 -21.64
CA GLY A 6 -14.99 22.79 -22.62
C GLY A 6 -16.50 22.85 -22.90
N ALA A 7 -17.33 22.09 -22.18
CA ALA A 7 -18.76 21.99 -22.42
C ALA A 7 -19.57 21.80 -21.12
N ASN A 8 -20.84 22.22 -21.18
CA ASN A 8 -21.82 21.94 -20.12
C ASN A 8 -22.50 20.59 -20.40
N LEU A 9 -22.13 19.56 -19.63
CA LEU A 9 -22.76 18.24 -19.70
C LEU A 9 -23.93 18.16 -18.71
N PRO A 10 -25.06 17.52 -19.09
CA PRO A 10 -26.16 17.23 -18.17
C PRO A 10 -25.73 16.10 -17.21
N LEU A 11 -25.17 16.48 -16.06
CA LEU A 11 -24.81 15.53 -15.01
C LEU A 11 -26.05 15.24 -14.15
N GLY A 12 -26.32 13.96 -13.93
CA GLY A 12 -27.30 13.52 -12.94
C GLY A 12 -26.80 13.65 -11.51
N GLU A 13 -27.58 13.16 -10.55
CA GLU A 13 -27.20 13.14 -9.15
C GLU A 13 -25.98 12.20 -8.91
N PRO A 14 -24.87 12.69 -8.36
CA PRO A 14 -23.68 11.88 -8.18
C PRO A 14 -23.87 10.87 -7.04
N ILE A 15 -23.54 9.60 -7.30
CA ILE A 15 -23.56 8.53 -6.28
C ILE A 15 -22.37 8.67 -5.31
N ARG A 16 -21.19 9.04 -5.83
CA ARG A 16 -19.99 9.31 -5.02
C ARG A 16 -19.06 10.29 -5.72
N LEU A 17 -18.59 11.28 -4.98
CA LEU A 17 -17.51 12.18 -5.40
C LEU A 17 -16.42 12.15 -4.33
N SER A 18 -15.18 11.98 -4.75
CA SER A 18 -14.02 12.12 -3.88
C SER A 18 -12.91 12.88 -4.60
N ARG A 19 -12.05 13.51 -3.82
CA ARG A 19 -10.80 14.08 -4.31
C ARG A 19 -9.69 13.08 -4.02
N PHE A 20 -8.81 12.87 -4.99
CA PHE A 20 -7.62 12.05 -4.81
C PHE A 20 -6.41 12.78 -5.38
N HIS A 21 -5.23 12.45 -4.87
CA HIS A 21 -3.95 12.92 -5.37
C HIS A 21 -3.01 11.73 -5.49
N PHE A 22 -2.14 11.74 -6.50
CA PHE A 22 -1.11 10.72 -6.60
C PHE A 22 -0.01 10.97 -5.58
N GLN A 23 0.38 9.90 -4.91
CA GLN A 23 1.49 9.89 -3.95
C GLN A 23 2.33 8.66 -4.22
N ALA A 24 3.65 8.81 -4.08
CA ALA A 24 4.62 7.73 -4.11
C ALA A 24 5.34 7.75 -2.76
N ARG A 25 4.91 6.89 -1.84
CA ARG A 25 5.45 6.85 -0.48
C ARG A 25 5.61 5.42 -0.04
N HIS A 26 6.61 5.18 0.81
CA HIS A 26 6.90 3.86 1.37
C HIS A 26 7.33 4.04 2.82
N ALA A 27 6.82 3.21 3.71
CA ALA A 27 7.19 3.20 5.12
C ALA A 27 8.61 2.65 5.25
N GLU A 28 9.48 3.38 5.95
CA GLU A 28 10.86 2.93 6.20
C GLU A 28 10.89 1.60 6.97
N ARG A 29 9.91 1.38 7.84
CA ARG A 29 9.74 0.14 8.61
C ARG A 29 8.29 -0.33 8.56
N TYR A 30 8.10 -1.60 8.24
CA TYR A 30 6.78 -2.24 8.23
C TYR A 30 6.36 -2.81 9.59
N ARG A 31 7.26 -2.73 10.57
CA ARG A 31 7.05 -3.30 11.89
C ARG A 31 7.76 -2.47 12.95
N ASP A 32 7.06 -2.30 14.07
CA ASP A 32 7.63 -1.81 15.32
C ASP A 32 7.07 -2.64 16.48
N GLY A 33 7.91 -3.51 17.06
CA GLY A 33 7.51 -4.47 18.09
C GLY A 33 6.39 -5.41 17.61
N ARG A 34 5.16 -5.19 18.11
CA ARG A 34 3.94 -5.94 17.80
C ARG A 34 2.99 -5.19 16.84
N ILE A 35 3.39 -4.02 16.36
CA ILE A 35 2.64 -3.20 15.40
C ILE A 35 3.19 -3.49 14.01
N LEU A 36 2.29 -3.75 13.06
CA LEU A 36 2.63 -4.11 11.68
C LEU A 36 1.85 -3.23 10.70
N LEU A 37 2.47 -2.88 9.58
CA LEU A 37 1.86 -2.11 8.49
C LEU A 37 1.69 -3.00 7.25
N ALA A 38 0.62 -2.78 6.49
CA ALA A 38 0.31 -3.46 5.24
C ALA A 38 -0.56 -2.56 4.34
N GLY A 39 -0.47 -2.71 3.03
CA GLY A 39 -1.25 -1.93 2.06
C GLY A 39 -0.98 -0.42 2.14
N ASP A 40 -2.02 0.40 1.97
CA ASP A 40 -1.92 1.87 1.97
C ASP A 40 -1.28 2.47 3.24
N ALA A 41 -1.29 1.75 4.36
CA ALA A 41 -0.61 2.16 5.59
C ALA A 41 0.92 2.03 5.49
N ALA A 42 1.41 1.16 4.62
CA ALA A 42 2.82 0.87 4.41
C ALA A 42 3.36 1.47 3.10
N HIS A 43 2.53 1.61 2.06
CA HIS A 43 2.97 2.09 0.76
C HIS A 43 1.84 2.72 -0.04
N LEU A 44 2.16 3.75 -0.82
CA LEU A 44 1.25 4.43 -1.74
C LEU A 44 1.89 4.47 -3.12
N PHE A 45 1.13 4.09 -4.14
CA PHE A 45 1.57 4.09 -5.53
C PHE A 45 0.81 5.13 -6.36
N PRO A 46 1.47 5.79 -7.33
CA PRO A 46 0.78 6.55 -8.36
C PRO A 46 -0.13 5.60 -9.15
N ALA A 47 -1.38 6.00 -9.42
CA ALA A 47 -2.42 5.04 -9.75
C ALA A 47 -2.13 4.16 -10.98
N GLY A 48 -2.25 2.87 -10.69
CA GLY A 48 -2.64 1.75 -11.53
C GLY A 48 -3.16 0.72 -10.51
N GLY A 49 -4.09 -0.17 -10.87
CA GLY A 49 -4.74 -1.10 -9.92
C GLY A 49 -3.80 -2.01 -9.08
N GLU A 50 -2.48 -1.88 -9.28
CA GLU A 50 -1.39 -2.51 -8.54
C GLU A 50 -1.44 -2.27 -7.02
N ALA A 51 -1.92 -1.11 -6.55
CA ALA A 51 -2.01 -0.83 -5.11
C ALA A 51 -2.89 -1.85 -4.37
N LEU A 52 -4.02 -2.23 -4.98
CA LEU A 52 -4.91 -3.25 -4.43
C LEU A 52 -4.22 -4.62 -4.38
N ASN A 53 -3.51 -4.98 -5.44
CA ASN A 53 -2.79 -6.26 -5.53
C ASN A 53 -1.65 -6.32 -4.52
N ALA A 54 -0.86 -5.26 -4.39
CA ALA A 54 0.23 -5.17 -3.42
C ALA A 54 -0.31 -5.29 -1.98
N GLY A 55 -1.37 -4.57 -1.63
CA GLY A 55 -1.99 -4.69 -0.31
C GLY A 55 -2.55 -6.08 -0.02
N LEU A 56 -3.12 -6.75 -1.02
CA LEU A 56 -3.55 -8.15 -0.88
C LEU A 56 -2.36 -9.08 -0.62
N LEU A 57 -1.27 -8.92 -1.36
CA LEU A 57 -0.06 -9.73 -1.20
C LEU A 57 0.59 -9.51 0.18
N ASP A 58 0.58 -8.28 0.71
CA ASP A 58 1.01 -8.00 2.08
C ASP A 58 0.17 -8.77 3.10
N ALA A 59 -1.16 -8.73 2.96
CA ALA A 59 -2.06 -9.40 3.88
C ALA A 59 -1.87 -10.92 3.85
N VAL A 60 -1.74 -11.51 2.66
CA VAL A 60 -1.49 -12.96 2.48
C VAL A 60 -0.17 -13.35 3.13
N ASN A 61 0.88 -12.55 2.93
CA ASN A 61 2.20 -12.78 3.53
C ASN A 61 2.15 -12.68 5.06
N LEU A 62 1.48 -11.65 5.58
CA LEU A 62 1.39 -11.41 7.02
C LEU A 62 0.54 -12.46 7.73
N ALA A 63 -0.56 -12.93 7.13
CA ALA A 63 -1.53 -13.79 7.77
C ALA A 63 -0.91 -15.08 8.34
N TRP A 64 -0.13 -15.80 7.54
CA TRP A 64 0.46 -17.07 7.99
C TRP A 64 1.56 -16.85 9.04
N LYS A 65 2.37 -15.78 8.90
CA LYS A 65 3.43 -15.43 9.85
C LYS A 65 2.84 -15.01 11.18
N LEU A 66 1.80 -14.19 11.17
CA LEU A 66 1.11 -13.76 12.37
C LEU A 66 0.46 -14.96 13.08
N ALA A 67 -0.16 -15.86 12.32
CA ALA A 67 -0.73 -17.08 12.88
C ALA A 67 0.34 -18.00 13.50
N ALA A 68 1.52 -18.14 12.88
CA ALA A 68 2.64 -18.87 13.44
C ALA A 68 3.20 -18.18 14.70
N ALA A 69 3.34 -16.85 14.70
CA ALA A 69 3.83 -16.09 15.84
C ALA A 69 2.92 -16.21 17.06
N ILE A 70 1.60 -16.20 16.84
CA ILE A 70 0.61 -16.39 17.91
C ILE A 70 0.68 -17.82 18.46
N ARG A 71 0.73 -18.84 17.59
CA ARG A 71 0.76 -20.24 18.03
C ARG A 71 2.05 -20.61 18.75
N CYS A 72 3.19 -20.17 18.25
CA CYS A 72 4.50 -20.52 18.78
C CYS A 72 4.99 -19.54 19.86
N HIS A 73 4.25 -18.45 20.11
CA HIS A 73 4.68 -17.33 20.97
C HIS A 73 6.04 -16.74 20.54
N ASP A 74 6.35 -16.86 19.25
CA ASP A 74 7.64 -16.47 18.68
C ASP A 74 7.43 -15.47 17.53
N ILE A 75 7.82 -14.23 17.78
CA ILE A 75 7.66 -13.11 16.83
C ILE A 75 8.81 -13.04 15.81
N THR A 76 9.78 -13.96 15.86
CA THR A 76 10.87 -14.00 14.88
C THR A 76 10.35 -14.37 13.49
N VAL A 77 9.28 -15.16 13.37
CA VAL A 77 8.66 -15.48 12.07
C VAL A 77 8.09 -14.24 11.35
N LEU A 78 7.92 -13.13 12.06
CA LEU A 78 7.53 -11.82 11.51
C LEU A 78 8.73 -10.95 11.09
N THR A 79 9.96 -11.46 11.10
CA THR A 79 11.17 -10.62 10.90
C THR A 79 11.56 -10.38 9.45
N LEU A 80 11.06 -11.15 8.49
CA LEU A 80 11.44 -10.93 7.08
C LEU A 80 10.28 -11.13 6.10
N GLN A 81 10.10 -10.08 5.29
CA GLN A 81 9.66 -10.05 3.88
C GLN A 81 8.24 -9.56 3.57
N VAL A 82 8.16 -8.30 3.15
CA VAL A 82 7.43 -7.87 1.96
C VAL A 82 8.45 -7.21 1.02
N ALA A 83 8.44 -7.64 -0.23
CA ALA A 83 9.42 -7.35 -1.27
C ALA A 83 9.27 -5.93 -1.82
N LEU A 84 10.29 -5.07 -1.65
CA LEU A 84 10.61 -4.00 -2.61
C LEU A 84 12.09 -3.60 -2.63
N SER A 85 12.98 -4.21 -1.83
CA SER A 85 14.42 -3.91 -1.88
C SER A 85 15.09 -4.23 -3.23
N GLY A 86 14.42 -4.99 -4.11
CA GLY A 86 14.87 -5.28 -5.47
C GLY A 86 14.15 -4.53 -6.60
N TRP A 87 13.14 -3.70 -6.32
CA TRP A 87 12.31 -3.05 -7.36
C TRP A 87 12.48 -1.52 -7.43
N PHE A 88 12.88 -0.89 -6.33
CA PHE A 88 13.35 0.49 -6.33
C PHE A 88 14.81 0.47 -5.88
N GLY A 89 15.71 0.79 -6.81
CA GLY A 89 17.15 0.61 -6.66
C GLY A 89 17.74 1.15 -5.36
N ALA A 90 18.77 0.44 -4.90
CA ALA A 90 19.77 0.91 -3.95
C ALA A 90 20.29 2.32 -4.34
N PRO A 91 20.79 3.11 -3.37
CA PRO A 91 21.24 4.48 -3.60
C PRO A 91 22.37 4.52 -4.64
N MET A 92 22.25 5.42 -5.60
CA MET A 92 23.38 5.92 -6.38
C MET A 92 24.22 6.80 -5.44
N GLU A 93 25.30 6.24 -4.89
CA GLU A 93 26.40 7.04 -4.32
C GLU A 93 27.15 7.73 -5.47
N THR A 94 27.47 9.02 -5.29
CA THR A 94 28.31 9.85 -6.17
C THR A 94 29.79 9.62 -5.93
#